data_AF-A0A7W0FBQ6-F1
#
_entry.id   AF-A0A7W0FBQ6-F1
#
_cell.length_a   1.000
_cell.length_b   1.000
_cell.length_c   1.000
_cell.angle_alpha   90.00
_cell.angle_beta   90.00
_cell.angle_gamma   90.00
#
_symmetry.space_group_name_H-M   'P 1'
#
loop_
_entity.id
_entity.type
_entity.pdbx_description
1 polymer ?
#
loop_
_entity_poly.entity_id
_entity_poly.type
_entity_poly.pdbx_seq_one_letter_code
_entity_poly.pdbx_strand_id
1 'polypeptide(L)'
;MKVKFVSDKGGILLRLLFIAAFFSLHAYLYFGSPLYKGEEAGKAAYSGDGFKLNLTGAVISRAQGDKIKIKAFALHPEIKIIVPENIPQRQIFFEIDNIGSHRAPLSSFLKNFKKLKNGVSFSLDVHVQGEFTVALPKNDSAKFNFAVMGDSRGSASPFANHRGAFFVFRRIITQAARTNPLFAMDLGDLVNSGKYYQYRILNSALRSMKNMVFLGVVGNHDLKNSGRRFWNILFGPPYYSFEHNGWRFIAVDNNAEDFGEEQFQWLEAELTRSS
;
A
#
# COMPACT_ATOMS: atom_id res chain seq x y z
N MET A 1 27.03 43.74 10.06
CA MET A 1 27.07 44.69 11.21
C MET A 1 27.56 43.93 12.45
N LYS A 2 27.99 44.62 13.51
CA LYS A 2 28.94 44.12 14.55
C LYS A 2 28.45 42.96 15.44
N VAL A 3 29.44 42.22 15.94
CA VAL A 3 29.40 41.11 16.93
C VAL A 3 29.14 41.60 18.36
N LYS A 4 28.53 40.76 19.22
CA LYS A 4 28.95 40.59 20.63
C LYS A 4 28.41 39.32 21.30
N PHE A 5 29.29 38.58 21.98
CA PHE A 5 28.98 37.54 22.97
C PHE A 5 29.21 38.09 24.39
N VAL A 6 28.55 37.51 25.39
CA VAL A 6 28.83 37.71 26.84
C VAL A 6 28.60 36.38 27.58
N SER A 7 29.42 36.12 28.61
CA SER A 7 29.35 35.05 29.60
C SER A 7 29.54 35.67 31.00
N ASP A 8 29.46 35.00 32.16
CA ASP A 8 29.58 33.57 32.52
C ASP A 8 28.96 33.34 33.94
N LYS A 9 28.93 32.06 34.41
CA LYS A 9 28.87 31.60 35.82
C LYS A 9 27.53 31.59 36.62
N GLY A 10 27.12 30.36 36.96
CA GLY A 10 26.94 29.97 38.39
C GLY A 10 25.54 29.60 38.91
N GLY A 11 25.40 28.41 39.50
CA GLY A 11 24.55 28.20 40.69
C GLY A 11 23.17 27.50 40.55
N ILE A 12 23.19 26.16 40.56
CA ILE A 12 22.28 25.24 41.30
C ILE A 12 20.79 25.65 41.55
N LEU A 13 19.91 24.98 40.79
CA LEU A 13 18.68 24.25 41.21
C LEU A 13 17.63 24.93 42.14
N LEU A 14 16.48 25.32 41.56
CA LEU A 14 15.15 24.82 42.01
C LEU A 14 14.06 24.93 40.92
N ARG A 15 12.98 24.16 41.10
CA ARG A 15 11.92 23.92 40.10
C ARG A 15 10.90 25.06 40.00
N LEU A 16 10.34 25.27 38.80
CA LEU A 16 8.89 25.39 38.60
C LEU A 16 8.53 25.16 37.12
N LEU A 17 7.69 24.14 36.85
CA LEU A 17 7.10 23.93 35.52
C LEU A 17 5.97 24.94 35.29
N PHE A 18 5.96 25.56 34.10
CA PHE A 18 4.72 26.01 33.47
C PHE A 18 4.71 25.56 32.01
N ILE A 19 4.23 24.33 31.77
CA ILE A 19 3.89 23.85 30.43
C ILE A 19 2.49 24.35 30.11
N ALA A 20 2.38 25.32 29.20
CA ALA A 20 1.11 25.70 28.61
C ALA A 20 0.63 24.56 27.70
N ALA A 21 -0.26 23.71 28.22
CA ALA A 21 -0.82 22.58 27.51
C ALA A 21 -1.81 23.01 26.42
N PHE A 22 -1.29 23.34 25.23
CA PHE A 22 -2.11 23.35 24.03
C PHE A 22 -2.53 21.91 23.69
N PHE A 23 -3.69 21.50 24.20
CA PHE A 23 -4.43 20.32 23.76
C PHE A 23 -4.93 20.52 22.32
N SER A 24 -4.00 20.53 21.37
CA SER A 24 -4.32 20.21 19.99
C SER A 24 -4.61 18.71 19.94
N LEU A 25 -5.91 18.38 19.95
CA LEU A 25 -6.46 17.02 19.91
C LEU A 25 -6.04 16.31 18.61
N HIS A 26 -4.79 15.88 18.57
CA HIS A 26 -4.27 14.97 17.57
C HIS A 26 -4.92 13.62 17.83
N ALA A 27 -6.07 13.40 17.19
CA ALA A 27 -6.63 12.09 17.02
C ALA A 27 -5.57 11.22 16.32
N TYR A 28 -4.80 10.48 17.12
CA TYR A 28 -4.04 9.33 16.71
C TYR A 28 -5.03 8.28 16.20
N LEU A 29 -5.50 8.49 14.97
CA LEU A 29 -6.04 7.41 14.15
C LEU A 29 -4.89 6.42 13.99
N TYR A 30 -4.90 5.43 14.88
CA TYR A 30 -4.01 4.28 14.86
C TYR A 30 -4.38 3.45 13.63
N PHE A 31 -3.96 3.93 12.46
CA PHE A 31 -3.69 3.09 11.32
C PHE A 31 -2.55 2.19 11.79
N GLY A 32 -2.90 0.99 12.26
CA GLY A 32 -1.94 -0.05 12.54
C GLY A 32 -1.02 -0.18 11.35
N SER A 33 0.28 -0.32 11.60
CA SER A 33 1.21 -0.68 10.53
C SER A 33 0.67 -1.91 9.80
N PRO A 34 0.80 -2.00 8.46
CA PRO A 34 0.49 -3.24 7.76
C PRO A 34 1.23 -4.37 8.47
N LEU A 35 0.54 -5.49 8.68
CA LEU A 35 1.11 -6.66 9.35
C LEU A 35 2.00 -7.42 8.35
N TYR A 36 3.04 -6.75 7.87
CA TYR A 36 4.03 -7.33 6.98
C TYR A 36 5.01 -8.17 7.80
N LYS A 37 4.96 -9.48 7.60
CA LYS A 37 5.91 -10.49 8.10
C LYS A 37 6.31 -11.44 6.97
N GLY A 38 6.50 -10.91 5.76
CA GLY A 38 6.98 -11.69 4.61
C GLY A 38 8.50 -11.62 4.54
N GLU A 39 9.14 -12.79 4.40
CA GLU A 39 10.60 -12.92 4.17
C GLU A 39 10.99 -12.71 2.69
N GLU A 40 10.01 -12.62 1.79
CA GLU A 40 10.21 -12.34 0.37
C GLU A 40 9.30 -11.19 -0.08
N ALA A 41 9.82 -10.33 -0.97
CA ALA A 41 9.02 -9.24 -1.53
C ALA A 41 7.80 -9.74 -2.31
N GLY A 42 6.67 -9.11 -1.99
CA GLY A 42 5.39 -9.42 -2.62
C GLY A 42 4.62 -10.57 -1.97
N LYS A 43 5.19 -11.26 -0.97
CA LYS A 43 4.47 -12.22 -0.12
C LYS A 43 4.15 -11.60 1.24
N ALA A 44 3.03 -11.99 1.85
CA ALA A 44 2.71 -11.60 3.22
C ALA A 44 1.94 -12.70 3.97
N ALA A 45 2.36 -13.00 5.19
CA ALA A 45 1.72 -13.98 6.06
C ALA A 45 1.00 -13.32 7.24
N TYR A 46 -0.14 -13.88 7.63
CA TYR A 46 -0.88 -13.50 8.84
C TYR A 46 -1.42 -14.75 9.55
N SER A 47 -1.54 -14.68 10.86
CA SER A 47 -2.20 -15.69 11.68
C SER A 47 -3.20 -14.98 12.59
N GLY A 48 -4.45 -15.42 12.52
CA GLY A 48 -5.52 -15.06 13.44
C GLY A 48 -6.00 -16.29 14.19
N ASP A 49 -6.94 -16.10 15.10
CA ASP A 49 -7.50 -17.17 15.92
C ASP A 49 -8.17 -18.25 15.05
N GLY A 50 -7.50 -19.40 14.89
CA GLY A 50 -7.99 -20.55 14.12
C GLY A 50 -7.75 -20.50 12.61
N PHE A 51 -7.03 -19.52 12.06
CA PHE A 51 -6.71 -19.48 10.63
C PHE A 51 -5.42 -18.73 10.31
N LYS A 52 -4.78 -19.10 9.19
CA LYS A 52 -3.64 -18.39 8.60
C LYS A 52 -4.00 -17.87 7.21
N LEU A 53 -3.37 -16.77 6.82
CA LEU A 53 -3.47 -16.20 5.48
C LEU A 53 -2.06 -16.12 4.90
N ASN A 54 -1.87 -16.71 3.73
CA ASN A 54 -0.69 -16.50 2.89
C ASN A 54 -1.14 -15.70 1.66
N LEU A 55 -0.51 -14.55 1.44
CA LEU A 55 -0.85 -13.60 0.38
C LEU A 55 0.29 -13.53 -0.62
N THR A 56 -0.04 -13.51 -1.91
CA THR A 56 0.89 -13.20 -3.01
C THR A 56 0.35 -12.01 -3.77
N GLY A 57 1.18 -10.99 -4.00
CA GLY A 57 0.76 -9.76 -4.69
C GLY A 57 -0.17 -8.86 -3.87
N ALA A 58 -0.29 -9.09 -2.57
CA ALA A 58 -1.15 -8.34 -1.67
C ALA A 58 -0.64 -8.33 -0.21
N VAL A 59 -1.07 -7.33 0.58
CA VAL A 59 -0.74 -7.15 2.00
C VAL A 59 -1.98 -6.87 2.86
N ILE A 60 -1.93 -7.26 4.13
CA ILE A 60 -2.93 -6.85 5.13
C ILE A 60 -2.65 -5.44 5.59
N SER A 61 -3.52 -4.53 5.17
CA SER A 61 -3.54 -3.12 5.58
C SER A 61 -4.21 -2.89 6.94
N ARG A 62 -5.09 -3.81 7.36
CA ARG A 62 -5.72 -3.83 8.69
C ARG A 62 -6.31 -5.21 8.97
N ALA A 63 -6.14 -5.71 10.19
CA ALA A 63 -6.91 -6.83 10.74
C ALA A 63 -7.49 -6.40 12.09
N GLN A 64 -8.78 -6.68 12.34
CA GLN A 64 -9.42 -6.42 13.63
C GLN A 64 -10.56 -7.43 13.86
N GLY A 65 -10.31 -8.41 14.73
CA GLY A 65 -11.20 -9.57 14.86
C GLY A 65 -11.42 -10.21 13.50
N ASP A 66 -12.68 -10.45 13.15
CA ASP A 66 -13.08 -11.11 11.90
C ASP A 66 -13.04 -10.21 10.66
N LYS A 67 -12.50 -8.99 10.76
CA LYS A 67 -12.46 -8.03 9.64
C LYS A 67 -11.03 -7.85 9.16
N ILE A 68 -10.75 -8.44 7.99
CA ILE A 68 -9.45 -8.40 7.32
C ILE A 68 -9.54 -7.49 6.09
N LYS A 69 -8.73 -6.43 6.05
CA LYS A 69 -8.62 -5.51 4.91
C LYS A 69 -7.27 -5.69 4.22
N ILE A 70 -7.33 -6.21 3.01
CA ILE A 70 -6.21 -6.51 2.13
C ILE A 70 -6.06 -5.38 1.11
N LYS A 71 -4.84 -5.11 0.67
CA LYS A 71 -4.55 -4.26 -0.48
C LYS A 71 -3.69 -5.03 -1.47
N ALA A 72 -4.10 -5.05 -2.73
CA ALA A 72 -3.30 -5.59 -3.82
C ALA A 72 -2.23 -4.60 -4.30
N PHE A 73 -1.09 -5.12 -4.74
CA PHE A 73 -0.06 -4.44 -5.52
C PHE A 73 0.41 -5.31 -6.71
N ALA A 74 -0.26 -6.43 -6.97
CA ALA A 74 -0.19 -7.18 -8.23
C ALA A 74 -1.54 -7.13 -8.95
N LEU A 75 -1.54 -7.47 -10.24
CA LEU A 75 -2.76 -7.56 -11.04
C LEU A 75 -3.67 -8.73 -10.67
N HIS A 76 -3.07 -9.82 -10.19
CA HIS A 76 -3.69 -11.10 -9.89
C HIS A 76 -3.28 -11.54 -8.48
N PRO A 77 -3.72 -10.81 -7.43
CA PRO A 77 -3.40 -11.18 -6.06
C PRO A 77 -4.03 -12.52 -5.70
N GLU A 78 -3.30 -13.34 -4.97
CA GLU A 78 -3.77 -14.62 -4.44
C GLU A 78 -3.86 -14.53 -2.91
N ILE A 79 -4.96 -15.04 -2.37
CA ILE A 79 -5.22 -15.13 -0.93
C ILE A 79 -5.47 -16.60 -0.60
N LYS A 80 -4.45 -17.28 -0.07
CA LYS A 80 -4.55 -18.64 0.43
C LYS A 80 -4.91 -18.60 1.91
N ILE A 81 -6.08 -19.15 2.25
CA ILE A 81 -6.65 -19.21 3.60
C ILE A 81 -6.46 -20.64 4.10
N ILE A 82 -5.75 -20.80 5.21
CA ILE A 82 -5.39 -22.11 5.76
C ILE A 82 -6.06 -22.23 7.13
N VAL A 83 -6.96 -23.20 7.27
CA VAL A 83 -7.62 -23.56 8.52
C VAL A 83 -6.94 -24.84 9.02
N PRO A 84 -6.06 -24.77 10.05
CA PRO A 84 -5.16 -25.87 10.39
C PRO A 84 -5.86 -27.04 11.10
N GLU A 85 -7.00 -26.79 11.73
CA GLU A 85 -7.81 -27.73 12.51
C GLU A 85 -9.29 -27.32 12.43
N ASN A 86 -10.21 -28.23 12.79
CA ASN A 86 -11.64 -27.88 12.82
C ASN A 86 -11.91 -26.85 13.93
N ILE A 87 -12.63 -25.78 13.60
CA ILE A 87 -12.97 -24.68 14.50
C ILE A 87 -14.48 -24.44 14.54
N PRO A 88 -15.04 -23.85 15.61
CA PRO A 88 -16.43 -23.41 15.62
C PRO A 88 -16.74 -22.51 14.42
N GLN A 89 -17.92 -22.70 13.79
CA GLN A 89 -18.26 -21.98 12.57
C GLN A 89 -18.17 -20.46 12.77
N ARG A 90 -17.28 -19.83 12.01
CA ARG A 90 -16.92 -18.43 12.14
C ARG A 90 -16.90 -17.76 10.78
N GLN A 91 -17.51 -16.59 10.68
CA GLN A 91 -17.58 -15.84 9.44
C GLN A 91 -16.52 -14.73 9.42
N ILE A 92 -15.51 -14.87 8.55
CA ILE A 92 -14.46 -13.87 8.35
C ILE A 92 -14.87 -12.96 7.18
N PHE A 93 -14.79 -11.65 7.38
CA PHE A 93 -15.08 -10.62 6.40
C PHE A 93 -13.80 -10.08 5.79
N PHE A 94 -13.74 -10.07 4.46
CA PHE A 94 -12.61 -9.59 3.69
C PHE A 94 -13.00 -8.35 2.87
N GLU A 95 -12.11 -7.37 2.83
CA GLU A 95 -12.18 -6.21 1.93
C GLU A 95 -10.85 -6.10 1.17
N ILE A 96 -10.85 -6.26 -0.16
CA ILE A 96 -9.65 -6.11 -1.00
C ILE A 96 -9.71 -4.77 -1.71
N ASP A 97 -8.80 -3.86 -1.36
CA ASP A 97 -8.56 -2.59 -2.05
C ASP A 97 -7.57 -2.74 -3.23
N ASN A 98 -7.60 -1.75 -4.11
CA ASN A 98 -6.69 -1.57 -5.25
C ASN A 98 -6.86 -2.62 -6.37
N ILE A 99 -8.10 -3.08 -6.56
CA ILE A 99 -8.45 -4.01 -7.63
C ILE A 99 -9.60 -3.44 -8.46
N GLY A 100 -9.56 -3.66 -9.78
CA GLY A 100 -10.63 -3.22 -10.66
C GLY A 100 -11.94 -3.94 -10.33
N SER A 101 -13.01 -3.21 -10.01
CA SER A 101 -14.31 -3.80 -9.57
C SER A 101 -14.99 -4.70 -10.61
N HIS A 102 -14.47 -4.71 -11.85
CA HIS A 102 -14.84 -5.64 -12.91
C HIS A 102 -14.28 -7.06 -12.69
N ARG A 103 -13.15 -7.23 -11.98
CA ARG A 103 -12.49 -8.52 -11.69
C ARG A 103 -13.01 -9.15 -10.40
N ALA A 104 -14.33 -9.33 -10.31
CA ALA A 104 -14.93 -10.00 -9.17
C ALA A 104 -14.43 -11.47 -9.09
N PRO A 105 -13.91 -11.94 -7.93
CA PRO A 105 -13.59 -13.36 -7.76
C PRO A 105 -14.87 -14.19 -7.91
N LEU A 106 -14.85 -15.15 -8.83
CA LEU A 106 -15.92 -16.12 -9.05
C LEU A 106 -15.56 -17.42 -8.33
N SER A 107 -15.95 -17.56 -7.06
CA SER A 107 -15.87 -18.83 -6.35
C SER A 107 -17.10 -19.10 -5.51
N SER A 108 -17.55 -20.36 -5.53
CA SER A 108 -18.82 -20.83 -4.96
C SER A 108 -18.92 -20.73 -3.45
N PHE A 109 -17.79 -20.64 -2.76
CA PHE A 109 -17.72 -20.56 -1.30
C PHE A 109 -17.80 -19.13 -0.75
N LEU A 110 -17.78 -18.10 -1.58
CA LEU A 110 -17.86 -16.71 -1.15
C LEU A 110 -19.30 -16.29 -0.84
N LYS A 111 -19.50 -15.74 0.35
CA LYS A 111 -20.77 -15.16 0.81
C LYS A 111 -20.70 -13.63 0.79
N ASN A 112 -21.87 -12.99 0.79
CA ASN A 112 -22.01 -11.53 0.96
C ASN A 112 -21.19 -10.66 -0.02
N PHE A 113 -20.91 -11.15 -1.23
CA PHE A 113 -20.05 -10.46 -2.19
C PHE A 113 -20.60 -9.09 -2.60
N LYS A 114 -19.75 -8.05 -2.56
CA LYS A 114 -20.08 -6.67 -2.96
C LYS A 114 -18.93 -6.05 -3.75
N LYS A 115 -19.26 -5.37 -4.85
CA LYS A 115 -18.31 -4.53 -5.59
C LYS A 115 -18.12 -3.20 -4.86
N LEU A 116 -16.87 -2.79 -4.67
CA LEU A 116 -16.50 -1.48 -4.14
C LEU A 116 -15.95 -0.60 -5.25
N LYS A 117 -15.76 0.69 -4.97
CA LYS A 117 -15.32 1.67 -5.98
C LYS A 117 -13.94 1.36 -6.60
N ASN A 118 -13.02 0.86 -5.77
CA ASN A 118 -11.68 0.41 -6.18
C ASN A 118 -11.29 -0.87 -5.43
N GLY A 119 -12.22 -1.83 -5.39
CA GLY A 119 -12.08 -3.02 -4.56
C GLY A 119 -13.28 -3.97 -4.63
N VAL A 120 -13.25 -5.02 -3.81
CA VAL A 120 -14.41 -5.87 -3.50
C VAL A 120 -14.45 -6.18 -2.02
N SER A 121 -15.60 -6.61 -1.51
CA SER A 121 -15.71 -7.27 -0.20
C SER A 121 -16.55 -8.54 -0.28
N PHE A 122 -16.29 -9.47 0.63
CA PHE A 122 -16.98 -10.76 0.75
C PHE A 122 -16.81 -11.30 2.18
N SER A 123 -17.46 -12.42 2.48
CA SER A 123 -17.19 -13.20 3.69
C SER A 123 -17.00 -14.68 3.37
N LEU A 124 -16.25 -15.37 4.22
CA LEU A 124 -16.02 -16.82 4.19
C LEU A 124 -16.44 -17.42 5.52
N ASP A 125 -17.11 -18.57 5.49
CA ASP A 125 -17.40 -19.36 6.69
C ASP A 125 -16.30 -20.41 6.89
N VAL A 126 -15.39 -20.15 7.82
CA VAL A 126 -14.35 -21.12 8.23
C VAL A 126 -14.88 -21.98 9.37
N HIS A 127 -14.69 -23.30 9.26
CA HIS A 127 -15.21 -24.29 10.21
C HIS A 127 -14.48 -25.63 10.11
N VAL A 128 -14.28 -26.14 8.90
CA VAL A 128 -13.48 -27.35 8.63
C VAL A 128 -12.03 -27.02 8.34
N GLN A 129 -11.14 -27.92 8.76
CA GLN A 129 -9.74 -27.98 8.35
C GLN A 129 -9.64 -28.01 6.82
N GLY A 130 -8.73 -27.22 6.26
CA GLY A 130 -8.51 -27.17 4.81
C GLY A 130 -7.79 -25.92 4.33
N GLU A 131 -7.55 -25.88 3.02
CA GLU A 131 -6.96 -24.73 2.33
C GLU A 131 -7.93 -24.18 1.27
N PHE A 132 -8.17 -22.87 1.30
CA PHE A 132 -9.09 -22.18 0.40
C PHE A 132 -8.37 -21.04 -0.30
N THR A 133 -8.27 -21.09 -1.63
CA THR A 133 -7.61 -20.04 -2.42
C THR A 133 -8.64 -19.10 -3.04
N VAL A 134 -8.57 -17.81 -2.69
CA VAL A 134 -9.29 -16.74 -3.40
C VAL A 134 -8.30 -16.07 -4.36
N ALA A 135 -8.50 -16.31 -5.65
CA ALA A 135 -7.83 -15.60 -6.73
C ALA A 135 -8.83 -14.72 -7.50
N LEU A 136 -8.37 -13.61 -8.07
CA LEU A 136 -9.16 -12.81 -8.99
C LEU A 136 -9.10 -13.40 -10.41
N PRO A 137 -10.17 -13.26 -11.23
CA PRO A 137 -10.12 -13.70 -12.62
C PRO A 137 -9.02 -12.95 -13.38
N LYS A 138 -8.15 -13.73 -14.04
CA LYS A 138 -7.17 -13.19 -14.98
C LYS A 138 -7.91 -12.64 -16.20
N ASN A 139 -7.32 -11.62 -16.83
CA ASN A 139 -7.82 -11.07 -18.09
C ASN A 139 -6.91 -11.57 -19.22
N ASP A 140 -7.19 -12.75 -19.74
CA ASP A 140 -6.28 -13.48 -20.65
C ASP A 140 -6.22 -12.91 -22.08
N SER A 141 -6.64 -11.65 -22.27
CA SER A 141 -6.46 -10.91 -23.52
C SER A 141 -4.98 -10.68 -23.81
N ALA A 142 -4.44 -11.39 -24.81
CA ALA A 142 -3.06 -11.28 -25.26
C ALA A 142 -2.61 -9.83 -25.58
N LYS A 143 -3.55 -8.93 -25.86
CA LYS A 143 -3.31 -7.47 -25.93
C LYS A 143 -3.87 -6.79 -24.68
N PHE A 144 -3.03 -6.02 -24.00
CA PHE A 144 -3.42 -5.15 -22.89
C PHE A 144 -2.69 -3.81 -22.99
N ASN A 145 -3.29 -2.76 -22.42
CA ASN A 145 -2.69 -1.44 -22.30
C ASN A 145 -2.49 -1.12 -20.82
N PHE A 146 -1.43 -0.40 -20.48
CA PHE A 146 -1.20 0.16 -19.14
C PHE A 146 -0.74 1.61 -19.25
N ALA A 147 -0.92 2.38 -18.19
CA ALA A 147 -0.47 3.77 -18.12
C ALA A 147 0.79 3.88 -17.27
N VAL A 148 1.73 4.73 -17.68
CA VAL A 148 2.96 5.04 -16.93
C VAL A 148 3.02 6.55 -16.68
N MET A 149 3.43 6.92 -15.47
CA MET A 149 3.59 8.30 -14.99
C MET A 149 4.70 8.34 -13.95
N GLY A 150 5.11 9.51 -13.48
CA GLY A 150 6.20 9.67 -12.50
C GLY A 150 6.42 11.14 -12.15
N ASP A 151 7.22 11.42 -11.12
CA ASP A 151 7.57 12.76 -10.64
C ASP A 151 6.34 13.65 -10.35
N SER A 152 5.21 13.02 -10.03
CA SER A 152 3.93 13.66 -9.72
C SER A 152 4.02 14.67 -8.57
N ARG A 153 5.05 14.54 -7.71
CA ARG A 153 5.47 15.34 -6.54
C ARG A 153 4.34 16.18 -5.96
N GLY A 154 3.43 15.50 -5.25
CA GLY A 154 2.28 16.05 -4.53
C GLY A 154 2.63 17.13 -3.51
N SER A 155 2.95 18.32 -4.00
CA SER A 155 3.27 19.52 -3.26
C SER A 155 2.03 20.40 -3.15
N ALA A 156 1.58 20.60 -1.91
CA ALA A 156 0.80 21.76 -1.53
C ALA A 156 1.79 22.87 -1.14
N SER A 157 2.50 23.43 -2.13
CA SER A 157 3.26 24.65 -1.90
C SER A 157 2.27 25.80 -1.67
N PRO A 158 2.43 26.61 -0.60
CA PRO A 158 1.55 27.76 -0.36
C PRO A 158 1.64 28.82 -1.47
N PHE A 159 2.67 28.74 -2.33
CA PHE A 159 2.87 29.62 -3.49
C PHE A 159 2.43 28.98 -4.82
N ALA A 160 1.90 27.75 -4.83
CA ALA A 160 1.46 27.05 -6.05
C ALA A 160 -0.06 27.14 -6.26
N ASN A 161 -0.51 28.29 -6.79
CA ASN A 161 -1.77 28.48 -7.53
C ASN A 161 -3.01 27.70 -7.03
N HIS A 162 -3.38 27.84 -5.75
CA HIS A 162 -4.67 27.46 -5.13
C HIS A 162 -5.25 26.03 -5.37
N ARG A 163 -4.53 25.15 -6.07
CA ARG A 163 -4.97 23.79 -6.44
C ARG A 163 -3.87 22.73 -6.23
N GLY A 164 -2.59 23.15 -6.18
CA GLY A 164 -1.43 22.31 -5.85
C GLY A 164 -1.12 21.19 -6.85
N ALA A 165 0.01 20.51 -6.69
CA ALA A 165 0.42 19.42 -7.60
C ALA A 165 -0.53 18.20 -7.53
N PHE A 166 -1.24 18.00 -6.41
CA PHE A 166 -2.29 16.98 -6.31
C PHE A 166 -3.47 17.20 -7.28
N PHE A 167 -3.71 18.43 -7.76
CA PHE A 167 -4.64 18.68 -8.86
C PHE A 167 -4.11 18.14 -10.19
N VAL A 168 -2.80 18.29 -10.45
CA VAL A 168 -2.14 17.73 -11.65
C VAL A 168 -2.19 16.21 -11.61
N PHE A 169 -1.77 15.57 -10.50
CA PHE A 169 -1.90 14.13 -10.28
C PHE A 169 -3.34 13.64 -10.51
N ARG A 170 -4.34 14.31 -9.93
CA ARG A 170 -5.76 13.99 -10.15
C ARG A 170 -6.19 14.11 -11.61
N ARG A 171 -5.66 15.08 -12.38
CA ARG A 171 -5.92 15.18 -13.82
C ARG A 171 -5.21 14.10 -14.63
N ILE A 172 -4.00 13.71 -14.25
CA ILE A 172 -3.25 12.62 -14.89
C ILE A 172 -3.99 11.29 -14.70
N ILE A 173 -4.26 10.87 -13.46
CA ILE A 173 -4.97 9.61 -13.19
C ILE A 173 -6.38 9.58 -13.79
N THR A 174 -7.07 10.72 -13.87
CA THR A 174 -8.40 10.82 -14.52
C THR A 174 -8.30 10.68 -16.04
N GLN A 175 -7.22 11.17 -16.67
CA GLN A 175 -6.99 10.99 -18.11
C GLN A 175 -6.53 9.57 -18.42
N ALA A 176 -5.62 9.01 -17.62
CA ALA A 176 -5.22 7.61 -17.71
C ALA A 176 -6.43 6.68 -17.60
N ALA A 177 -7.31 6.88 -16.62
CA ALA A 177 -8.52 6.06 -16.47
C ALA A 177 -9.48 6.11 -17.68
N ARG A 178 -9.41 7.14 -18.54
CA ARG A 178 -10.22 7.23 -19.78
C ARG A 178 -9.71 6.33 -20.90
N THR A 179 -8.46 5.90 -20.89
CA THR A 179 -7.93 4.94 -21.86
C THR A 179 -8.24 3.48 -21.49
N ASN A 180 -8.99 3.26 -20.40
CA ASN A 180 -9.33 1.97 -19.82
C ASN A 180 -8.11 1.02 -19.66
N PRO A 181 -7.01 1.48 -19.03
CA PRO A 181 -5.81 0.68 -18.88
C PRO A 181 -6.03 -0.44 -17.86
N LEU A 182 -5.35 -1.56 -18.06
CA LEU A 182 -5.36 -2.72 -17.17
C LEU A 182 -4.84 -2.36 -15.77
N PHE A 183 -3.83 -1.49 -15.72
CA PHE A 183 -3.29 -0.83 -14.53
C PHE A 183 -2.63 0.48 -14.92
N ALA A 184 -2.36 1.31 -13.92
CA ALA A 184 -1.46 2.46 -14.05
C ALA A 184 -0.32 2.32 -13.04
N MET A 185 0.90 2.63 -13.45
CA MET A 185 2.10 2.62 -12.62
C MET A 185 2.70 4.02 -12.54
N ASP A 186 2.91 4.53 -11.32
CA ASP A 186 3.69 5.74 -11.08
C ASP A 186 5.12 5.33 -10.68
N LEU A 187 6.13 5.86 -11.38
CA LEU A 187 7.54 5.52 -11.24
C LEU A 187 8.23 6.22 -10.06
N GLY A 188 7.49 6.98 -9.26
CA GLY A 188 7.92 7.47 -7.96
C GLY A 188 7.88 8.97 -7.81
N ASP A 189 8.26 9.40 -6.61
CA ASP A 189 8.15 10.79 -6.16
C ASP A 189 6.71 11.29 -6.20
N LEU A 190 5.80 10.46 -5.71
CA LEU A 190 4.38 10.75 -5.55
C LEU A 190 4.10 11.88 -4.55
N VAL A 191 4.91 12.01 -3.49
CA VAL A 191 4.82 13.08 -2.49
C VAL A 191 6.14 13.84 -2.35
N ASN A 192 6.07 15.16 -2.20
CA ASN A 192 7.27 16.02 -2.21
C ASN A 192 8.20 15.88 -0.97
N SER A 193 7.77 15.28 0.14
CA SER A 193 8.60 15.21 1.35
C SER A 193 8.23 14.08 2.33
N GLY A 194 7.54 13.04 1.88
CA GLY A 194 7.11 11.91 2.71
C GLY A 194 6.25 12.26 3.95
N LYS A 195 5.68 13.47 4.04
CA LYS A 195 4.91 13.91 5.21
C LYS A 195 3.52 13.27 5.25
N TYR A 196 3.04 12.96 6.45
CA TYR A 196 1.75 12.28 6.69
C TYR A 196 0.56 12.89 5.92
N TYR A 197 0.43 14.23 5.92
CA TYR A 197 -0.67 14.89 5.23
C TYR A 197 -0.63 14.70 3.70
N GLN A 198 0.56 14.58 3.11
CA GLN A 198 0.72 14.34 1.68
C GLN A 198 0.22 12.93 1.34
N TYR A 199 0.64 11.92 2.10
CA TYR A 199 0.12 10.55 1.98
C TYR A 199 -1.39 10.44 2.24
N ARG A 200 -1.96 11.24 3.14
CA ARG A 200 -3.42 11.34 3.30
C ARG A 200 -4.13 11.88 2.05
N ILE A 201 -3.59 12.94 1.43
CA ILE A 201 -4.17 13.53 0.22
C ILE A 201 -4.02 12.56 -0.97
N LEU A 202 -2.86 11.90 -1.09
CA LEU A 202 -2.59 10.85 -2.07
C LEU A 202 -3.58 9.68 -1.91
N ASN A 203 -3.72 9.11 -0.72
CA ASN A 203 -4.69 8.03 -0.44
C ASN A 203 -6.13 8.46 -0.76
N SER A 204 -6.51 9.71 -0.46
CA SER A 204 -7.82 10.27 -0.85
C SER A 204 -7.99 10.34 -2.38
N ALA A 205 -6.95 10.72 -3.13
CA ALA A 205 -6.97 10.70 -4.59
C ALA A 205 -7.04 9.26 -5.15
N LEU A 206 -6.25 8.32 -4.62
CA LEU A 206 -6.26 6.92 -5.04
C LEU A 206 -7.63 6.24 -4.78
N ARG A 207 -8.22 6.43 -3.58
CA ARG A 207 -9.59 5.96 -3.29
C ARG A 207 -10.66 6.66 -4.12
N SER A 208 -10.34 7.76 -4.79
CA SER A 208 -11.26 8.44 -5.71
C SER A 208 -11.29 7.84 -7.12
N MET A 209 -10.28 7.04 -7.49
CA MET A 209 -10.23 6.32 -8.76
C MET A 209 -11.31 5.24 -8.85
N LYS A 210 -11.60 4.78 -10.07
CA LYS A 210 -12.54 3.70 -10.35
C LYS A 210 -11.88 2.70 -11.29
N ASN A 211 -12.10 1.41 -11.07
CA ASN A 211 -11.83 0.33 -12.04
C ASN A 211 -10.38 0.15 -12.52
N MET A 212 -9.39 0.77 -11.88
CA MET A 212 -7.99 0.77 -12.31
C MET A 212 -7.08 0.39 -11.13
N VAL A 213 -6.29 -0.67 -11.29
CA VAL A 213 -5.20 -1.00 -10.35
C VAL A 213 -4.15 0.10 -10.44
N PHE A 214 -3.72 0.63 -9.30
CA PHE A 214 -2.66 1.63 -9.25
C PHE A 214 -1.45 1.07 -8.53
N LEU A 215 -0.31 1.11 -9.20
CA LEU A 215 0.97 0.59 -8.74
C LEU A 215 1.93 1.77 -8.56
N GLY A 216 2.82 1.68 -7.58
CA GLY A 216 3.82 2.70 -7.30
C GLY A 216 5.20 2.07 -7.20
N VAL A 217 6.20 2.73 -7.77
CA VAL A 217 7.63 2.54 -7.48
C VAL A 217 8.03 3.64 -6.50
N VAL A 218 8.89 3.34 -5.52
CA VAL A 218 9.20 4.29 -4.45
C VAL A 218 10.28 5.29 -4.86
N GLY A 219 9.99 6.59 -4.71
CA GLY A 219 10.96 7.66 -4.98
C GLY A 219 11.65 8.23 -3.74
N ASN A 220 12.71 9.02 -3.94
CA ASN A 220 13.53 9.54 -2.85
C ASN A 220 12.82 10.64 -2.05
N HIS A 221 11.88 11.39 -2.64
CA HIS A 221 10.99 12.29 -1.90
C HIS A 221 9.87 11.56 -1.16
N ASP A 222 9.46 10.37 -1.61
CA ASP A 222 8.46 9.54 -0.93
C ASP A 222 8.95 9.02 0.42
N LEU A 223 10.26 8.76 0.53
CA LEU A 223 10.91 8.21 1.72
C LEU A 223 11.28 9.23 2.81
N LYS A 224 11.35 10.53 2.48
CA LYS A 224 11.73 11.60 3.42
C LYS A 224 10.83 11.65 4.67
N ASN A 225 11.35 12.16 5.78
CA ASN A 225 10.66 12.14 7.10
C ASN A 225 10.26 10.70 7.49
N SER A 226 9.02 10.45 7.91
CA SER A 226 8.50 9.10 8.16
C SER A 226 7.95 8.42 6.90
N GLY A 227 8.44 8.81 5.72
CA GLY A 227 7.90 8.46 4.42
C GLY A 227 7.76 6.96 4.20
N ARG A 228 8.82 6.18 4.47
CA ARG A 228 8.81 4.70 4.37
C ARG A 228 7.65 4.03 5.11
N ARG A 229 7.30 4.52 6.31
CA ARG A 229 6.15 3.98 7.07
C ARG A 229 4.84 4.20 6.32
N PHE A 230 4.64 5.39 5.77
CA PHE A 230 3.41 5.73 5.05
C PHE A 230 3.35 5.09 3.65
N TRP A 231 4.50 4.93 2.98
CA TRP A 231 4.64 4.12 1.78
C TRP A 231 4.16 2.69 2.04
N ASN A 232 4.72 2.02 3.05
CA ASN A 232 4.38 0.63 3.35
C ASN A 232 2.89 0.47 3.70
N ILE A 233 2.28 1.42 4.43
CA ILE A 233 0.83 1.44 4.69
C ILE A 233 0.01 1.60 3.39
N LEU A 234 0.50 2.38 2.42
CA LEU A 234 -0.29 2.78 1.24
C LEU A 234 -0.09 1.88 0.02
N PHE A 235 1.10 1.31 -0.17
CA PHE A 235 1.49 0.55 -1.37
C PHE A 235 1.96 -0.88 -1.05
N GLY A 236 2.48 -1.14 0.14
CA GLY A 236 3.08 -2.43 0.51
C GLY A 236 4.62 -2.38 0.43
N PRO A 237 5.30 -3.47 0.07
CA PRO A 237 6.76 -3.48 0.02
C PRO A 237 7.31 -2.46 -1.00
N PRO A 238 8.53 -1.94 -0.79
CA PRO A 238 9.13 -0.90 -1.63
C PRO A 238 9.59 -1.43 -3.00
N TYR A 239 9.91 -2.72 -3.08
CA TYR A 239 10.19 -3.48 -4.29
C TYR A 239 9.26 -4.69 -4.36
N TYR A 240 8.85 -5.09 -5.57
CA TYR A 240 7.94 -6.21 -5.84
C TYR A 240 7.91 -6.53 -7.34
N SER A 241 7.38 -7.70 -7.69
CA SER A 241 7.11 -8.08 -9.08
C SER A 241 5.68 -8.59 -9.27
N PHE A 242 5.25 -8.66 -10.52
CA PHE A 242 4.07 -9.41 -10.94
C PHE A 242 4.15 -9.79 -12.42
N GLU A 243 3.43 -10.83 -12.80
CA GLU A 243 3.34 -11.31 -14.19
C GLU A 243 1.97 -11.04 -14.79
N HIS A 244 1.96 -10.78 -16.10
CA HIS A 244 0.76 -10.75 -16.91
C HIS A 244 1.05 -11.07 -18.38
N ASN A 245 0.40 -12.12 -18.89
CA ASN A 245 0.39 -12.51 -20.30
C ASN A 245 1.81 -12.58 -20.92
N GLY A 246 2.73 -13.24 -20.21
CA GLY A 246 4.14 -13.42 -20.61
C GLY A 246 5.08 -12.27 -20.23
N TRP A 247 4.57 -11.14 -19.75
CA TRP A 247 5.37 -10.01 -19.29
C TRP A 247 5.54 -10.04 -17.77
N ARG A 248 6.79 -10.00 -17.29
CA ARG A 248 7.10 -9.74 -15.87
C ARG A 248 7.41 -8.26 -15.68
N PHE A 249 6.73 -7.64 -14.71
CA PHE A 249 6.97 -6.27 -14.29
C PHE A 249 7.70 -6.33 -12.94
N ILE A 250 8.82 -5.63 -12.82
CA ILE A 250 9.67 -5.62 -11.62
C ILE A 250 9.84 -4.16 -11.19
N ALA A 251 9.35 -3.84 -9.99
CA ALA A 251 9.57 -2.57 -9.31
C ALA A 251 10.73 -2.72 -8.31
N VAL A 252 11.75 -1.88 -8.44
CA VAL A 252 12.94 -1.87 -7.57
C VAL A 252 12.98 -0.58 -6.75
N ASP A 253 13.53 -0.65 -5.54
CA ASP A 253 13.84 0.52 -4.71
C ASP A 253 15.30 0.91 -4.99
N ASN A 254 15.52 2.03 -5.67
CA ASN A 254 16.85 2.51 -6.09
C ASN A 254 17.29 3.76 -5.30
N ASN A 255 16.78 3.93 -4.08
CA ASN A 255 16.99 5.14 -3.27
C ASN A 255 18.25 5.11 -2.39
N ALA A 256 18.99 4.00 -2.39
CA ALA A 256 20.31 3.86 -1.81
C ALA A 256 21.38 3.73 -2.91
N GLU A 257 22.66 3.77 -2.54
CA GLU A 257 23.78 3.67 -3.49
C GLU A 257 23.88 2.27 -4.14
N ASP A 258 23.45 1.24 -3.41
CA ASP A 258 23.21 -0.12 -3.90
C ASP A 258 21.81 -0.59 -3.49
N PHE A 259 21.44 -1.82 -3.87
CA PHE A 259 20.15 -2.41 -3.48
C PHE A 259 20.17 -3.10 -2.10
N GLY A 260 21.34 -3.30 -1.49
CA GLY A 260 21.55 -4.22 -0.39
C GLY A 260 21.35 -5.69 -0.79
N GLU A 261 21.88 -6.59 0.05
CA GLU A 261 21.90 -8.03 -0.23
C GLU A 261 20.50 -8.63 -0.47
N GLU A 262 19.52 -8.29 0.38
CA GLU A 262 18.15 -8.83 0.35
C GLU A 262 17.45 -8.55 -0.98
N GLN A 263 17.45 -7.29 -1.43
CA GLN A 263 16.81 -6.91 -2.69
C GLN A 263 17.63 -7.37 -3.90
N PHE A 264 18.97 -7.45 -3.80
CA PHE A 264 19.81 -7.96 -4.89
C PHE A 264 19.54 -9.45 -5.14
N GLN A 265 19.56 -10.28 -4.08
CA GLN A 265 19.21 -11.71 -4.18
C GLN A 265 17.78 -11.92 -4.68
N TRP A 266 16.82 -11.13 -4.19
CA TRP A 266 15.44 -11.16 -4.69
C TRP A 266 15.36 -10.81 -6.18
N LEU A 267 16.09 -9.77 -6.63
CA LEU A 267 16.11 -9.36 -8.03
C LEU A 267 16.75 -10.42 -8.93
N GLU A 268 17.83 -11.07 -8.49
CA GLU A 268 18.45 -12.19 -9.21
C GLU A 268 17.47 -13.37 -9.35
N ALA A 269 16.74 -13.73 -8.30
CA ALA A 269 15.70 -14.75 -8.34
C ALA A 269 14.56 -14.38 -9.31
N GLU A 270 14.11 -13.12 -9.31
CA GLU A 270 13.07 -12.63 -10.21
C GLU A 270 13.52 -12.47 -11.67
N LEU A 271 14.83 -12.36 -11.95
CA LEU A 271 15.38 -12.34 -13.29
C LEU A 271 15.67 -13.76 -13.85
N THR A 272 16.04 -14.70 -13.00
CA THR A 272 16.37 -16.09 -13.39
C THR A 272 15.15 -17.02 -13.48
N ARG A 273 14.06 -16.68 -12.79
CA ARG A 273 12.79 -17.42 -12.82
C ARG A 273 12.19 -17.50 -14.23
N SER A 274 12.11 -18.71 -14.79
CA SER A 274 11.46 -18.97 -16.08
C SER A 274 9.99 -18.51 -16.10
N SER A 275 9.52 -18.10 -17.28
CA SER A 275 8.13 -17.70 -17.56
C SER A 275 7.24 -18.87 -17.98
#